data_AF-A0A3M0ZHC8-F1
#
_entry.id   AF-A0A3M0ZHC8-F1
#
_cell.length_a   1.000
_cell.length_b   1.000
_cell.length_c   1.000
_cell.angle_alpha   90.00
_cell.angle_beta   90.00
_cell.angle_gamma   90.00
#
_symmetry.space_group_name_H-M   'P 1'
#
loop_
_entity.id
_entity.type
_entity.pdbx_description
1 polymer ?
#
loop_
_entity_poly.entity_id
_entity_poly.type
_entity_poly.pdbx_seq_one_letter_code
_entity_poly.pdbx_strand_id
1 'polypeptide(L)'
;MRRDPLLVAALASLLTLTGTTMLYAAPPVCGDFDGNGRVSATDALRVLKKAVGISVSLVCPNCPPSHKDCGDVDGNGRVTATDALRAIKKAVGLPVTLVCPNCATSSTSSTSTTTTSITTTTTVPAPTCASNKGCSSGEYCKFPDGQCGGTGTCEAQPLTSKRCASMPKDPVCGCDGQTYYNPCYAAAAGVSIKYNFGCPTVTTTTNPPTPTTTPATTTTTVPPRTCSSSKGCTFLEYCKFPDGQCGGAGTCETKPLSSKACAKLPKDPVCGCNGQTYYNPCYAAAAGVSIKYNFGCPTVTTTTNPPTPTTTPATTTTTVPSTSCSSNSQCSAVEYCKLPDGQCGGTGTCEPKPRSIYDCSRMPKDPVCGCNWQTYPNWCYAAGSGVSIRYNYACPSITTTTNPPTPTTPATTTTTLGGQSCSSSKQCAPLEYCKFPAGQCGGSGTCESKPLVNCSKLPKSPVCGCNDQTYFNSCFAAAAGVSIRNNGPCPTVTTTSTTTTTLQSGASCLTSDRCRIGEYCRYENCSLPGTCQPRPTQCSSRYDPVCSCNGHWFQNPCELAKAGSSPDPTGTRCGK
;
A
#
# COMPACT_ATOMS: atom_id res chain seq x y z
N MET A 1 0.03 26.67 68.18
CA MET A 1 1.04 26.68 69.27
C MET A 1 1.40 25.22 69.58
N ARG A 2 2.72 24.91 69.56
CA ARG A 2 3.52 23.90 70.31
C ARG A 2 2.81 22.62 70.84
N ARG A 3 3.37 21.40 70.88
CA ARG A 3 4.68 20.75 70.58
C ARG A 3 4.46 19.23 70.75
N ASP A 4 5.25 18.39 70.07
CA ASP A 4 5.47 16.92 70.29
C ASP A 4 5.96 16.58 71.74
N PRO A 5 6.31 15.33 72.18
CA PRO A 5 6.53 14.04 71.45
C PRO A 5 6.24 12.68 72.20
N LEU A 6 6.47 11.57 71.47
CA LEU A 6 7.02 10.24 71.85
C LEU A 6 6.43 9.35 73.01
N LEU A 7 5.93 8.17 72.58
CA LEU A 7 6.44 6.80 72.87
C LEU A 7 6.16 6.13 74.25
N VAL A 8 5.46 4.98 74.20
CA VAL A 8 5.84 3.63 74.73
C VAL A 8 4.72 2.87 75.46
N ALA A 9 4.56 1.60 75.02
CA ALA A 9 4.10 0.38 75.70
C ALA A 9 2.61 0.03 75.78
N ALA A 10 2.28 -0.97 74.94
CA ALA A 10 1.68 -2.26 75.29
C ALA A 10 0.24 -2.29 75.80
N LEU A 11 -0.65 -2.86 74.98
CA LEU A 11 -1.64 -3.90 75.34
C LEU A 11 -2.48 -4.24 74.11
N ALA A 12 -2.47 -5.51 73.71
CA ALA A 12 -3.66 -6.30 73.33
C ALA A 12 -3.27 -7.51 72.48
N SER A 13 -3.09 -8.64 73.14
CA SER A 13 -3.23 -9.97 72.54
C SER A 13 -4.72 -10.30 72.48
N LEU A 14 -5.28 -10.50 71.29
CA LEU A 14 -6.41 -11.42 71.09
C LEU A 14 -6.38 -11.94 69.65
N LEU A 15 -6.09 -13.23 69.53
CA LEU A 15 -6.03 -14.03 68.31
C LEU A 15 -7.40 -14.07 67.60
N THR A 16 -7.43 -13.75 66.31
CA THR A 16 -8.43 -14.28 65.37
C THR A 16 -7.70 -14.99 64.23
N LEU A 17 -8.00 -16.28 64.08
CA LEU A 17 -7.51 -17.15 63.02
C LEU A 17 -8.23 -16.79 61.71
N THR A 18 -7.52 -16.26 60.72
CA THR A 18 -7.97 -16.27 59.32
C THR A 18 -7.03 -17.14 58.51
N GLY A 19 -7.58 -18.27 58.04
CA GLY A 19 -6.87 -19.22 57.20
C GLY A 19 -6.49 -18.57 55.87
N THR A 20 -5.19 -18.56 55.56
CA THR A 20 -4.67 -18.27 54.24
C THR A 20 -4.93 -19.46 53.33
N THR A 21 -5.89 -19.32 52.42
CA THR A 21 -6.04 -20.23 51.29
C THR A 21 -4.83 -20.05 50.37
N MET A 22 -3.97 -21.06 50.33
CA MET A 22 -2.88 -21.18 49.37
C MET A 22 -3.48 -21.25 47.96
N LEU A 23 -3.30 -20.21 47.14
CA LEU A 23 -3.61 -20.25 45.72
C LEU A 23 -2.65 -21.23 45.03
N TYR A 24 -3.18 -22.38 44.60
CA TYR A 24 -2.49 -23.27 43.67
C TYR A 24 -2.44 -22.59 42.29
N ALA A 25 -1.24 -22.18 41.86
CA ALA A 25 -1.00 -21.76 40.48
C ALA A 25 -1.14 -22.98 39.57
N ALA A 26 -1.92 -22.84 38.49
CA ALA A 26 -2.04 -23.88 37.47
C ALA A 26 -0.66 -24.23 36.89
N PRO A 27 -0.38 -25.50 36.54
CA PRO A 27 0.90 -25.88 35.97
C PRO A 27 1.13 -25.10 34.68
N PRO A 28 2.35 -24.59 34.47
CA PRO A 28 2.54 -23.59 33.44
C PRO A 28 2.56 -24.26 32.06
N VAL A 29 1.76 -23.73 31.13
CA VAL A 29 1.44 -24.39 29.85
C VAL A 29 2.45 -23.97 28.77
N CYS A 30 3.12 -24.93 28.15
CA CYS A 30 4.00 -24.66 27.02
C CYS A 30 3.21 -24.02 25.85
N GLY A 31 3.61 -22.83 25.43
CA GLY A 31 2.94 -22.04 24.40
C GLY A 31 2.04 -20.92 24.95
N ASP A 32 1.87 -20.80 26.27
CA ASP A 32 1.21 -19.66 26.94
C ASP A 32 2.26 -18.62 27.33
N PHE A 33 2.39 -17.59 26.50
CA PHE A 33 3.40 -16.54 26.62
C PHE A 33 2.86 -15.20 27.12
N ASP A 34 1.54 -15.11 27.32
CA ASP A 34 0.90 -14.00 28.01
C ASP A 34 0.50 -14.32 29.47
N GLY A 35 0.58 -15.59 29.87
CA GLY A 35 0.41 -16.08 31.24
C GLY A 35 -1.05 -16.25 31.64
N ASN A 36 -1.96 -16.39 30.67
CA ASN A 36 -3.40 -16.50 30.91
C ASN A 36 -3.89 -17.94 31.15
N GLY A 37 -3.00 -18.93 31.07
CA GLY A 37 -3.26 -20.36 31.23
C GLY A 37 -3.70 -21.08 29.96
N ARG A 38 -3.68 -20.43 28.79
CA ARG A 38 -4.14 -21.00 27.50
C ARG A 38 -3.20 -20.63 26.36
N VAL A 39 -3.05 -21.54 25.40
CA VAL A 39 -2.31 -21.27 24.15
C VAL A 39 -3.25 -20.65 23.13
N SER A 40 -2.98 -19.42 22.71
CA SER A 40 -3.81 -18.61 21.82
C SER A 40 -3.01 -17.94 20.69
N ALA A 41 -3.71 -17.31 19.76
CA ALA A 41 -3.07 -16.48 18.73
C ALA A 41 -2.29 -15.30 19.32
N THR A 42 -2.68 -14.82 20.51
CA THR A 42 -1.99 -13.75 21.24
C THR A 42 -0.58 -14.19 21.64
N ASP A 43 -0.41 -15.44 22.05
CA ASP A 43 0.87 -16.02 22.43
C ASP A 43 1.81 -16.15 21.24
N ALA A 44 1.28 -16.68 20.13
CA ALA A 44 2.00 -16.76 18.86
C ALA A 44 2.46 -15.38 18.36
N LEU A 45 1.63 -14.35 18.51
CA LEU A 45 1.98 -12.98 18.12
C LEU A 45 3.13 -12.41 18.99
N ARG A 46 3.17 -12.74 20.29
CA ARG A 46 4.28 -12.34 21.16
C ARG A 46 5.58 -13.04 20.76
N VAL A 47 5.53 -14.32 20.43
CA VAL A 47 6.70 -15.07 19.91
C VAL A 47 7.18 -14.46 18.59
N LEU A 48 6.27 -14.15 17.66
CA LEU A 48 6.60 -13.55 16.38
C LEU A 48 7.26 -12.18 16.53
N LYS A 49 6.73 -11.33 17.43
CA LYS A 49 7.33 -10.03 17.75
C LYS A 49 8.76 -10.18 18.25
N LYS A 50 9.03 -11.13 19.15
CA LYS A 50 10.39 -11.41 19.61
C LYS A 50 11.29 -11.92 18.47
N ALA A 51 10.79 -12.81 17.63
CA ALA A 51 11.53 -13.37 16.49
C ALA A 51 11.98 -12.30 15.47
N VAL A 52 11.22 -11.21 15.32
CA VAL A 52 11.56 -10.10 14.40
C VAL A 52 12.27 -8.93 15.11
N GLY A 53 12.69 -9.10 16.36
CA GLY A 53 13.45 -8.08 17.10
C GLY A 53 12.60 -6.96 17.71
N ILE A 54 11.28 -7.13 17.82
CA ILE A 54 10.40 -6.20 18.54
C ILE A 54 10.44 -6.55 20.03
N SER A 55 10.76 -5.57 20.86
CA SER A 55 10.77 -5.70 22.33
C SER A 55 9.36 -6.04 22.86
N VAL A 56 9.20 -7.23 23.41
CA VAL A 56 7.96 -7.74 23.98
C VAL A 56 8.27 -8.62 25.19
N SER A 57 7.45 -8.53 26.23
CA SER A 57 7.59 -9.39 27.42
C SER A 57 6.87 -10.71 27.20
N LEU A 58 7.59 -11.81 27.42
CA LEU A 58 7.07 -13.18 27.37
C LEU A 58 7.02 -13.73 28.79
N VAL A 59 5.88 -14.31 29.16
CA VAL A 59 5.77 -15.13 30.37
C VAL A 59 6.27 -16.53 30.00
N CYS A 60 7.37 -16.97 30.61
CA CYS A 60 7.92 -18.28 30.34
C CYS A 60 7.77 -19.19 31.55
N PRO A 61 6.91 -20.23 31.46
CA PRO A 61 6.68 -21.26 32.47
C PRO A 61 7.91 -21.71 33.25
N ASN A 62 8.97 -22.06 32.52
CA ASN A 62 10.14 -22.75 33.05
C ASN A 62 11.43 -22.00 32.74
N CYS A 63 11.34 -20.71 32.40
CA CYS A 63 12.48 -19.87 32.09
C CYS A 63 12.32 -18.46 32.66
N PRO A 64 13.42 -17.80 33.07
CA PRO A 64 13.39 -16.37 33.36
C PRO A 64 12.80 -15.59 32.17
N PRO A 65 12.02 -14.52 32.38
CA PRO A 65 11.45 -13.70 31.30
C PRO A 65 12.49 -13.14 30.31
N SER A 66 13.76 -13.03 30.75
CA SER A 66 14.91 -12.57 29.96
C SER A 66 15.69 -13.70 29.29
N HIS A 67 15.26 -14.96 29.39
CA HIS A 67 15.98 -16.08 28.80
C HIS A 67 15.96 -16.01 27.26
N LYS A 68 17.11 -16.27 26.63
CA LYS A 68 17.27 -16.17 25.17
C LYS A 68 16.31 -17.12 24.44
N ASP A 69 16.07 -18.30 25.00
CA ASP A 69 15.22 -19.36 24.43
C ASP A 69 13.73 -19.23 24.86
N CYS A 70 13.38 -18.21 25.63
CA CYS A 70 11.97 -17.96 26.00
C CYS A 70 11.17 -17.58 24.74
N GLY A 71 10.24 -18.43 24.31
CA GLY A 71 9.54 -18.29 23.02
C GLY A 71 9.91 -19.35 21.98
N ASP A 72 10.90 -20.20 22.26
CA ASP A 72 11.21 -21.39 21.48
C ASP A 72 10.19 -22.49 21.84
N VAL A 73 9.40 -22.92 20.86
CA VAL A 73 8.36 -23.95 21.08
C VAL A 73 8.66 -25.25 20.33
N ASP A 74 9.81 -25.34 19.66
CA ASP A 74 10.26 -26.58 19.03
C ASP A 74 11.60 -27.11 19.57
N GLY A 75 12.22 -26.39 20.50
CA GLY A 75 13.37 -26.81 21.28
C GLY A 75 14.69 -26.69 20.52
N ASN A 76 14.73 -25.92 19.42
CA ASN A 76 15.92 -25.79 18.57
C ASN A 76 16.96 -24.76 19.08
N GLY A 77 16.66 -24.05 20.17
CA GLY A 77 17.51 -23.01 20.78
C GLY A 77 17.47 -21.66 20.06
N ARG A 78 16.44 -21.41 19.24
CA ARG A 78 16.22 -20.14 18.53
C ARG A 78 14.74 -19.79 18.53
N VAL A 79 14.44 -18.50 18.74
CA VAL A 79 13.09 -17.96 18.60
C VAL A 79 12.90 -17.40 17.21
N THR A 80 12.08 -18.06 16.39
CA THR A 80 11.85 -17.74 14.97
C THR A 80 10.36 -17.61 14.64
N ALA A 81 10.03 -17.20 13.41
CA ALA A 81 8.64 -17.21 12.93
C ALA A 81 8.03 -18.62 12.89
N THR A 82 8.86 -19.67 12.81
CA THR A 82 8.41 -21.07 12.84
C THR A 82 7.85 -21.44 14.21
N ASP A 83 8.41 -20.88 15.29
CA ASP A 83 7.92 -21.04 16.65
C ASP A 83 6.54 -20.43 16.83
N ALA A 84 6.36 -19.21 16.35
CA ALA A 84 5.05 -18.55 16.32
C ALA A 84 4.02 -19.36 15.52
N LEU A 85 4.43 -19.93 14.38
CA LEU A 85 3.57 -20.77 13.55
C LEU A 85 3.18 -22.09 14.25
N ARG A 86 4.07 -22.68 15.04
CA ARG A 86 3.74 -23.88 15.83
C ARG A 86 2.81 -23.55 16.99
N ALA A 87 3.07 -22.45 17.70
CA ALA A 87 2.19 -21.96 18.77
C ALA A 87 0.77 -21.69 18.25
N ILE A 88 0.63 -21.05 17.08
CA ILE A 88 -0.70 -20.77 16.51
C ILE A 88 -1.40 -22.03 16.01
N LYS A 89 -0.66 -22.99 15.45
CA LYS A 89 -1.22 -24.31 15.09
C LYS A 89 -1.77 -25.02 16.32
N LYS A 90 -1.08 -24.96 17.45
CA LYS A 90 -1.57 -25.52 18.72
C LYS A 90 -2.82 -24.80 19.21
N ALA A 91 -2.84 -23.47 19.12
CA ALA A 91 -3.98 -22.64 19.52
C ALA A 91 -5.26 -22.94 18.73
N VAL A 92 -5.15 -23.26 17.45
CA VAL A 92 -6.30 -23.60 16.59
C VAL A 92 -6.63 -25.11 16.57
N GLY A 93 -6.02 -25.90 17.46
CA GLY A 93 -6.30 -27.32 17.59
C GLY A 93 -5.70 -28.22 16.50
N LEU A 94 -4.75 -27.72 15.70
CA LEU A 94 -4.02 -28.56 14.75
C LEU A 94 -3.08 -29.51 15.52
N PRO A 95 -2.85 -30.73 14.99
CA PRO A 95 -2.03 -31.74 15.65
C PRO A 95 -0.55 -31.36 15.58
N VAL A 96 -0.11 -30.55 16.53
CA VAL A 96 1.29 -30.17 16.72
C VAL A 96 1.68 -30.37 18.18
N THR A 97 2.91 -30.83 18.38
CA THR A 97 3.53 -30.96 19.69
C THR A 97 4.47 -29.78 19.89
N LEU A 98 4.28 -29.07 21.01
CA LEU A 98 5.19 -27.99 21.43
C LEU A 98 6.23 -28.59 22.38
N VAL A 99 7.50 -28.24 22.15
CA VAL A 99 8.65 -28.66 22.94
C VAL A 99 9.29 -27.38 23.50
N CYS A 100 8.81 -26.92 24.64
CA CYS A 100 9.37 -25.73 25.29
C CYS A 100 10.62 -26.10 26.10
N PRO A 101 11.67 -25.27 26.10
CA PRO A 101 12.84 -25.44 26.96
C PRO A 101 12.45 -25.42 28.45
N ASN A 102 13.01 -26.36 29.22
CA ASN A 102 13.06 -26.25 30.67
C ASN A 102 14.38 -25.56 31.04
N CYS A 103 14.33 -24.27 31.37
CA CYS A 103 15.52 -23.48 31.71
C CYS A 103 15.85 -23.48 33.21
N ALA A 104 15.20 -24.35 34.00
CA ALA A 104 15.59 -24.62 35.37
C ALA A 104 16.92 -25.39 35.36
N THR A 105 18.03 -24.64 35.39
CA THR A 105 19.41 -25.08 35.62
C THR A 105 19.94 -26.21 34.74
N SER A 106 20.89 -25.86 33.87
CA SER A 106 21.76 -26.79 33.15
C SER A 106 22.32 -27.89 34.06
N SER A 107 22.06 -29.16 33.77
CA SER A 107 23.09 -30.22 33.65
C SER A 107 22.47 -31.63 33.48
N THR A 108 23.03 -32.34 32.49
CA THR A 108 23.18 -33.81 32.38
C THR A 108 21.96 -34.73 32.23
N SER A 109 22.13 -35.65 31.28
CA SER A 109 21.33 -36.82 30.92
C SER A 109 20.72 -37.60 32.09
N SER A 110 19.48 -38.06 31.93
CA SER A 110 19.13 -39.46 32.14
C SER A 110 17.75 -39.80 31.58
N THR A 111 17.72 -40.94 30.90
CA THR A 111 16.54 -41.72 30.51
C THR A 111 15.75 -42.14 31.75
N SER A 112 14.43 -41.97 31.76
CA SER A 112 13.55 -42.85 32.54
C SER A 112 12.09 -42.79 32.09
N THR A 113 11.56 -44.00 31.95
CA THR A 113 10.26 -44.50 31.52
C THR A 113 9.07 -44.17 32.44
N THR A 114 7.89 -44.08 31.81
CA THR A 114 6.54 -44.53 32.26
C THR A 114 5.97 -43.97 33.58
N THR A 115 4.75 -43.40 33.52
CA THR A 115 3.52 -43.99 34.11
C THR A 115 2.32 -43.07 33.88
N THR A 116 1.32 -43.62 33.21
CA THR A 116 -0.03 -43.08 33.09
C THR A 116 -0.68 -42.94 34.46
N SER A 117 -1.08 -41.74 34.85
CA SER A 117 -1.99 -41.50 35.97
C SER A 117 -3.16 -40.63 35.51
N ILE A 118 -4.30 -41.29 35.37
CA ILE A 118 -5.61 -40.68 35.16
C ILE A 118 -6.07 -40.24 36.56
N THR A 119 -6.00 -38.95 36.85
CA THR A 119 -6.58 -38.39 38.08
C THR A 119 -7.81 -37.59 37.68
N THR A 120 -8.98 -38.20 37.86
CA THR A 120 -10.29 -37.57 37.77
C THR A 120 -10.46 -36.57 38.90
N THR A 121 -10.21 -35.30 38.62
CA THR A 121 -10.62 -34.20 39.51
C THR A 121 -12.02 -33.78 39.10
N THR A 122 -12.98 -34.09 39.95
CA THR A 122 -14.39 -33.68 39.84
C THR A 122 -14.47 -32.16 39.99
N THR A 123 -14.24 -31.41 38.91
CA THR A 123 -14.82 -30.09 38.77
C THR A 123 -16.33 -30.31 38.76
N VAL A 124 -17.06 -29.64 39.67
CA VAL A 124 -18.52 -29.55 39.52
C VAL A 124 -18.74 -29.01 38.12
N PRO A 125 -19.29 -29.82 37.20
CA PRO A 125 -19.42 -29.40 35.81
C PRO A 125 -20.29 -28.15 35.83
N ALA A 126 -19.76 -27.04 35.31
CA ALA A 126 -20.55 -25.84 35.14
C ALA A 126 -21.88 -26.24 34.47
N PRO A 127 -23.03 -25.83 35.03
CA PRO A 127 -24.31 -26.41 34.67
C PRO A 127 -24.48 -26.31 33.15
N THR A 128 -24.70 -27.47 32.54
CA THR A 128 -24.94 -27.54 31.12
C THR A 128 -26.29 -26.90 30.83
N CYS A 129 -26.34 -26.10 29.78
CA CYS A 129 -27.54 -25.37 29.40
C CYS A 129 -27.85 -25.65 27.93
N ALA A 130 -29.14 -25.66 27.58
CA ALA A 130 -29.58 -25.67 26.19
C ALA A 130 -29.95 -24.27 25.68
N SER A 131 -30.09 -23.30 26.59
CA SER A 131 -30.36 -21.88 26.32
C SER A 131 -30.11 -21.03 27.57
N ASN A 132 -30.12 -19.71 27.44
CA ASN A 132 -29.92 -18.78 28.57
C ASN A 132 -30.94 -18.96 29.71
N LYS A 133 -32.12 -19.55 29.45
CA LYS A 133 -33.11 -19.86 30.50
C LYS A 133 -32.64 -20.95 31.47
N GLY A 134 -31.65 -21.75 31.09
CA GLY A 134 -31.03 -22.76 31.94
C GLY A 134 -29.92 -22.21 32.84
N CYS A 135 -29.60 -20.92 32.75
CA CYS A 135 -28.54 -20.28 33.52
C CYS A 135 -29.09 -19.29 34.55
N SER A 136 -28.32 -19.03 35.59
CA SER A 136 -28.71 -18.11 36.65
C SER A 136 -28.69 -16.65 36.16
N SER A 137 -29.34 -15.75 36.90
CA SER A 137 -29.35 -14.32 36.57
C SER A 137 -27.91 -13.75 36.52
N GLY A 138 -27.56 -13.09 35.41
CA GLY A 138 -26.20 -12.59 35.17
C GLY A 138 -25.25 -13.59 34.49
N GLU A 139 -25.75 -14.77 34.09
CA GLU A 139 -25.02 -15.74 33.26
C GLU A 139 -25.68 -15.88 31.88
N TYR A 140 -24.93 -16.41 30.92
CA TYR A 140 -25.46 -16.81 29.62
C TYR A 140 -25.00 -18.21 29.26
N CYS A 141 -25.78 -18.85 28.40
CA CYS A 141 -25.45 -20.15 27.88
C CYS A 141 -24.45 -20.01 26.74
N LYS A 142 -23.21 -20.38 26.99
CA LYS A 142 -22.14 -20.37 26.00
C LYS A 142 -22.06 -21.71 25.29
N PHE A 143 -22.33 -21.69 24.00
CA PHE A 143 -22.05 -22.82 23.10
C PHE A 143 -20.60 -22.77 22.63
N PRO A 144 -20.01 -23.90 22.21
CA PRO A 144 -18.77 -23.89 21.44
C PRO A 144 -18.88 -22.94 20.24
N ASP A 145 -17.84 -22.15 19.98
CA ASP A 145 -17.82 -21.21 18.85
C ASP A 145 -18.19 -21.94 17.54
N GLY A 146 -19.08 -21.34 16.75
CA GLY A 146 -19.62 -21.98 15.55
C GLY A 146 -20.93 -22.75 15.76
N GLN A 147 -21.36 -22.95 17.00
CA GLN A 147 -22.60 -23.65 17.34
C GLN A 147 -23.59 -22.67 17.98
N CYS A 148 -24.82 -22.63 17.46
CA CYS A 148 -25.89 -21.76 17.97
C CYS A 148 -27.00 -22.53 18.70
N GLY A 149 -26.67 -23.74 19.15
CA GLY A 149 -27.56 -24.65 19.86
C GLY A 149 -26.83 -25.94 20.21
N GLY A 150 -27.50 -26.81 20.97
CA GLY A 150 -26.91 -28.02 21.54
C GLY A 150 -26.64 -27.85 23.04
N THR A 151 -25.67 -28.59 23.57
CA THR A 151 -25.28 -28.50 24.98
C THR A 151 -24.22 -27.43 25.14
N GLY A 152 -24.59 -26.31 25.77
CA GLY A 152 -23.69 -25.24 26.18
C GLY A 152 -23.35 -25.32 27.67
N THR A 153 -22.60 -24.34 28.15
CA THR A 153 -22.18 -24.19 29.54
C THR A 153 -22.55 -22.80 30.04
N CYS A 154 -23.12 -22.69 31.24
CA CYS A 154 -23.40 -21.37 31.83
C CYS A 154 -22.09 -20.65 32.17
N GLU A 155 -21.90 -19.45 31.61
CA GLU A 155 -20.76 -18.56 31.85
C GLU A 155 -21.27 -17.19 32.31
N ALA A 156 -20.54 -16.54 33.23
CA ALA A 156 -20.92 -15.22 33.72
C ALA A 156 -20.88 -14.15 32.61
N GLN A 157 -21.92 -13.33 32.52
CA GLN A 157 -21.93 -12.15 31.65
C GLN A 157 -21.02 -11.07 32.24
N PRO A 158 -20.11 -10.47 31.46
CA PRO A 158 -19.30 -9.35 31.92
C PRO A 158 -20.19 -8.15 32.31
N LEU A 159 -20.28 -7.85 33.61
CA LEU A 159 -21.19 -6.83 34.15
C LEU A 159 -20.85 -5.37 33.79
N THR A 160 -19.71 -5.10 33.12
CA THR A 160 -19.30 -3.72 32.79
C THR A 160 -18.74 -3.56 31.38
N SER A 161 -19.35 -2.67 30.61
CA SER A 161 -18.90 -2.27 29.25
C SER A 161 -17.47 -1.70 29.23
N LYS A 162 -16.97 -1.20 30.38
CA LYS A 162 -15.61 -0.66 30.55
C LYS A 162 -14.52 -1.72 30.41
N ARG A 163 -14.76 -2.97 30.83
CA ARG A 163 -13.80 -4.08 30.64
C ARG A 163 -13.77 -4.55 29.18
N CYS A 164 -14.93 -4.58 28.51
CA CYS A 164 -14.98 -4.95 27.09
C CYS A 164 -14.35 -3.90 26.17
N ALA A 165 -14.39 -2.62 26.56
CA ALA A 165 -13.79 -1.52 25.80
C ALA A 165 -12.24 -1.56 25.73
N SER A 166 -11.59 -2.21 26.71
CA SER A 166 -10.13 -2.36 26.75
C SER A 166 -9.61 -3.58 25.97
N MET A 167 -10.49 -4.43 25.46
CA MET A 167 -10.10 -5.60 24.65
C MET A 167 -9.85 -5.22 23.18
N PRO A 168 -9.07 -6.04 22.44
CA PRO A 168 -8.88 -5.90 21.00
C PRO A 168 -10.20 -5.77 20.22
N LYS A 169 -10.13 -5.11 19.07
CA LYS A 169 -11.29 -4.83 18.20
C LYS A 169 -11.45 -5.94 17.17
N ASP A 170 -11.87 -7.10 17.63
CA ASP A 170 -11.97 -8.31 16.82
C ASP A 170 -13.45 -8.67 16.64
N PRO A 171 -14.13 -8.18 15.58
CA PRO A 171 -15.58 -8.32 15.46
C PRO A 171 -16.00 -9.78 15.33
N VAL A 172 -17.11 -10.15 15.98
CA VAL A 172 -17.66 -11.51 15.95
C VAL A 172 -19.14 -11.51 15.60
N CYS A 173 -19.60 -12.56 14.94
CA CYS A 173 -21.00 -12.78 14.63
C CYS A 173 -21.64 -13.54 15.77
N GLY A 174 -22.65 -12.96 16.41
CA GLY A 174 -23.46 -13.62 17.40
C GLY A 174 -24.43 -14.63 16.77
N CYS A 175 -24.84 -15.61 17.56
CA CYS A 175 -25.90 -16.56 17.18
C CYS A 175 -27.28 -15.90 17.02
N ASP A 176 -27.44 -14.67 17.51
CA ASP A 176 -28.58 -13.79 17.26
C ASP A 176 -28.50 -13.07 15.90
N GLY A 177 -27.43 -13.28 15.13
CA GLY A 177 -27.22 -12.65 13.84
C GLY A 177 -26.69 -11.21 13.92
N GLN A 178 -26.33 -10.71 15.10
CA GLN A 178 -25.73 -9.39 15.26
C GLN A 178 -24.19 -9.45 15.27
N THR A 179 -23.57 -8.44 14.67
CA THR A 179 -22.11 -8.28 14.78
C THR A 179 -21.77 -7.54 16.07
N TYR A 180 -21.00 -8.20 16.93
CA TYR A 180 -20.46 -7.60 18.14
C TYR A 180 -19.05 -7.08 17.90
N TYR A 181 -18.72 -5.99 18.58
CA TYR A 181 -17.44 -5.29 18.43
C TYR A 181 -16.23 -6.14 18.79
N ASN A 182 -16.39 -7.00 19.79
CA ASN A 182 -15.46 -8.04 20.20
C ASN A 182 -16.21 -9.15 20.98
N PRO A 183 -15.58 -10.31 21.24
CA PRO A 183 -16.18 -11.42 21.98
C PRO A 183 -16.75 -11.03 23.36
N CYS A 184 -16.13 -10.07 24.05
CA CYS A 184 -16.60 -9.60 25.35
C CYS A 184 -17.94 -8.90 25.23
N TYR A 185 -18.17 -8.09 24.19
CA TYR A 185 -19.46 -7.46 23.95
C TYR A 185 -20.54 -8.48 23.57
N ALA A 186 -20.20 -9.57 22.88
CA ALA A 186 -21.13 -10.67 22.62
C ALA A 186 -21.53 -11.38 23.92
N ALA A 187 -20.56 -11.73 24.76
CA ALA A 187 -20.78 -12.35 26.06
C ALA A 187 -21.56 -11.42 27.03
N ALA A 188 -21.30 -10.11 27.01
CA ALA A 188 -22.02 -9.13 27.82
C ALA A 188 -23.49 -8.95 27.38
N ALA A 189 -23.78 -9.21 26.11
CA ALA A 189 -25.14 -9.30 25.59
C ALA A 189 -25.78 -10.69 25.82
N GLY A 190 -25.02 -11.64 26.37
CA GLY A 190 -25.47 -13.02 26.60
C GLY A 190 -25.57 -13.86 25.34
N VAL A 191 -24.76 -13.57 24.32
CA VAL A 191 -24.85 -14.18 22.99
C VAL A 191 -23.60 -15.00 22.69
N SER A 192 -23.82 -16.27 22.33
CA SER A 192 -22.78 -17.18 21.84
C SER A 192 -22.31 -16.80 20.43
N ILE A 193 -21.06 -17.12 20.10
CA ILE A 193 -20.44 -16.74 18.82
C ILE A 193 -20.73 -17.78 17.75
N LYS A 194 -21.32 -17.33 16.64
CA LYS A 194 -21.54 -18.11 15.43
C LYS A 194 -20.31 -18.11 14.52
N TYR A 195 -19.62 -16.98 14.36
CA TYR A 195 -18.40 -16.87 13.55
C TYR A 195 -17.42 -15.88 14.17
N ASN A 196 -16.11 -16.11 14.02
CA ASN A 196 -15.04 -15.25 14.55
C ASN A 196 -14.74 -14.01 13.67
N PHE A 197 -15.77 -13.56 12.94
CA PHE A 197 -15.84 -12.37 12.12
C PHE A 197 -17.29 -11.87 12.15
N GLY A 198 -17.55 -10.60 11.77
CA GLY A 198 -18.89 -10.03 11.80
C GLY A 198 -19.93 -10.83 10.99
N CYS A 199 -21.20 -10.75 11.39
CA CYS A 199 -22.28 -11.44 10.71
C CYS A 199 -22.44 -10.95 9.27
N PRO A 200 -22.70 -11.87 8.32
CA PRO A 200 -23.14 -11.48 6.99
C PRO A 200 -24.48 -10.75 7.12
N THR A 201 -24.62 -9.58 6.48
CA THR A 201 -25.87 -8.83 6.47
C THR A 201 -26.89 -9.56 5.59
N VAL A 202 -27.86 -10.23 6.23
CA VAL A 202 -28.94 -10.95 5.52
C VAL A 202 -30.00 -9.94 5.08
N THR A 203 -30.11 -9.69 3.77
CA THR A 203 -31.35 -9.17 3.19
C THR A 203 -32.24 -10.36 2.81
N THR A 204 -33.32 -10.55 3.55
CA THR A 204 -34.33 -11.56 3.30
C THR A 204 -35.15 -11.22 2.05
N THR A 205 -35.05 -12.04 1.00
CA THR A 205 -36.14 -12.24 0.05
C THR A 205 -36.41 -13.74 -0.07
N THR A 206 -37.70 -14.05 -0.01
CA THR A 206 -38.32 -15.37 0.19
C THR A 206 -38.34 -16.23 -1.07
N ASN A 207 -37.68 -17.41 -1.06
CA ASN A 207 -38.21 -18.76 -1.36
C ASN A 207 -37.13 -19.78 -1.81
N PRO A 208 -37.19 -21.06 -1.36
CA PRO A 208 -36.40 -22.21 -1.86
C PRO A 208 -37.28 -23.23 -2.66
N PRO A 209 -36.81 -24.41 -3.13
CA PRO A 209 -35.45 -24.98 -3.34
C PRO A 209 -35.20 -25.36 -4.83
N THR A 210 -34.04 -25.79 -5.34
CA THR A 210 -33.31 -27.08 -5.14
C THR A 210 -31.99 -27.02 -5.98
N PRO A 211 -31.02 -27.95 -5.84
CA PRO A 211 -29.59 -27.67 -5.95
C PRO A 211 -29.00 -28.12 -7.30
N THR A 212 -27.76 -27.71 -7.60
CA THR A 212 -26.63 -28.59 -8.02
C THR A 212 -25.46 -27.75 -8.55
N THR A 213 -24.28 -28.02 -7.99
CA THR A 213 -22.89 -27.74 -8.47
C THR A 213 -22.44 -26.30 -8.81
N THR A 214 -21.49 -25.82 -7.99
CA THR A 214 -20.35 -24.90 -8.24
C THR A 214 -20.10 -24.57 -9.72
N PRO A 215 -19.85 -23.31 -10.16
CA PRO A 215 -18.77 -22.45 -9.63
C PRO A 215 -18.96 -20.91 -9.67
N ALA A 216 -17.93 -20.21 -9.14
CA ALA A 216 -17.59 -18.78 -9.26
C ALA A 216 -18.22 -17.81 -8.22
N THR A 217 -17.41 -17.40 -7.24
CA THR A 217 -17.72 -16.26 -6.37
C THR A 217 -17.46 -14.96 -7.12
N THR A 218 -18.49 -14.49 -7.81
CA THR A 218 -18.59 -13.14 -8.33
C THR A 218 -18.81 -12.17 -7.16
N THR A 219 -17.99 -11.14 -7.05
CA THR A 219 -18.06 -10.12 -6.01
C THR A 219 -19.20 -9.16 -6.35
N THR A 220 -20.39 -9.35 -5.76
CA THR A 220 -21.51 -8.42 -5.94
C THR A 220 -21.60 -7.47 -4.75
N THR A 221 -21.13 -6.24 -4.95
CA THR A 221 -21.28 -5.09 -4.05
C THR A 221 -22.76 -4.74 -3.89
N VAL A 222 -23.30 -4.79 -2.66
CA VAL A 222 -24.62 -4.20 -2.37
C VAL A 222 -24.49 -2.68 -2.49
N PRO A 223 -25.34 -2.00 -3.29
CA PRO A 223 -25.27 -0.55 -3.43
C PRO A 223 -25.71 0.15 -2.12
N PRO A 224 -25.09 1.29 -1.77
CA PRO A 224 -25.40 2.01 -0.54
C PRO A 224 -26.86 2.49 -0.52
N ARG A 225 -27.52 2.42 0.65
CA ARG A 225 -28.90 2.92 0.82
C ARG A 225 -28.96 4.41 0.47
N THR A 226 -29.76 4.76 -0.52
CA THR A 226 -29.94 6.15 -0.93
C THR A 226 -30.86 6.91 0.02
N CYS A 227 -30.61 8.21 0.18
CA CYS A 227 -31.38 9.09 1.05
C CYS A 227 -31.52 10.47 0.40
N SER A 228 -32.59 11.19 0.72
CA SER A 228 -32.76 12.60 0.32
C SER A 228 -32.59 13.57 1.49
N SER A 229 -32.51 13.04 2.72
CA SER A 229 -32.16 13.75 3.94
C SER A 229 -31.75 12.76 5.03
N SER A 230 -31.09 13.23 6.09
CA SER A 230 -30.69 12.39 7.22
C SER A 230 -31.87 11.76 7.99
N LYS A 231 -33.12 12.21 7.76
CA LYS A 231 -34.33 11.55 8.30
C LYS A 231 -34.60 10.16 7.70
N GLY A 232 -34.08 9.88 6.50
CA GLY A 232 -34.21 8.58 5.82
C GLY A 232 -33.13 7.55 6.21
N CYS A 233 -32.19 7.96 7.05
CA CYS A 233 -31.11 7.11 7.56
C CYS A 233 -31.38 6.70 9.01
N THR A 234 -30.72 5.64 9.47
CA THR A 234 -30.85 5.21 10.87
C THR A 234 -30.22 6.25 11.81
N PHE A 235 -30.51 6.18 13.11
CA PHE A 235 -30.04 7.21 14.07
C PHE A 235 -28.50 7.32 14.15
N LEU A 236 -27.80 6.21 13.85
CA LEU A 236 -26.33 6.12 13.78
C LEU A 236 -25.76 6.55 12.44
N GLU A 237 -26.59 6.90 11.47
CA GLU A 237 -26.18 7.30 10.13
C GLU A 237 -26.55 8.76 9.85
N TYR A 238 -25.98 9.30 8.79
CA TYR A 238 -26.39 10.55 8.20
C TYR A 238 -26.48 10.42 6.68
N CYS A 239 -27.24 11.30 6.06
CA CYS A 239 -27.29 11.34 4.61
C CYS A 239 -26.07 12.10 4.08
N LYS A 240 -25.14 11.36 3.50
CA LYS A 240 -23.98 11.91 2.81
C LYS A 240 -24.35 12.24 1.38
N PHE A 241 -24.43 13.53 1.08
CA PHE A 241 -24.46 14.01 -0.29
C PHE A 241 -23.04 14.00 -0.87
N PRO A 242 -22.88 13.95 -2.20
CA PRO A 242 -21.61 14.27 -2.84
C PRO A 242 -21.07 15.61 -2.32
N ASP A 243 -19.76 15.69 -2.06
CA ASP A 243 -19.13 16.93 -1.59
C ASP A 243 -19.50 18.11 -2.50
N GLY A 244 -19.87 19.24 -1.92
CA GLY A 244 -20.36 20.41 -2.66
C GLY A 244 -21.87 20.44 -2.86
N GLN A 245 -22.57 19.33 -2.64
CA GLN A 245 -24.03 19.25 -2.73
C GLN A 245 -24.64 19.25 -1.32
N CYS A 246 -25.59 20.15 -1.10
CA CYS A 246 -26.32 20.26 0.17
C CYS A 246 -27.76 19.77 0.11
N GLY A 247 -28.05 18.93 -0.88
CA GLY A 247 -29.34 18.30 -1.13
C GLY A 247 -29.26 17.40 -2.38
N GLY A 248 -30.35 16.72 -2.70
CA GLY A 248 -30.41 15.75 -3.81
C GLY A 248 -30.35 14.30 -3.32
N ALA A 249 -29.91 13.38 -4.18
CA ALA A 249 -29.72 11.98 -3.81
C ALA A 249 -28.37 11.80 -3.11
N GLY A 250 -28.39 11.39 -1.86
CA GLY A 250 -27.23 11.00 -1.07
C GLY A 250 -27.27 9.52 -0.69
N THR A 251 -26.28 9.10 0.08
CA THR A 251 -26.15 7.74 0.62
C THR A 251 -26.07 7.76 2.14
N CYS A 252 -26.75 6.86 2.82
CA CYS A 252 -26.63 6.73 4.27
C CYS A 252 -25.24 6.21 4.63
N GLU A 253 -24.47 7.01 5.37
CA GLU A 253 -23.15 6.65 5.89
C GLU A 253 -23.17 6.69 7.41
N THR A 254 -22.45 5.77 8.05
CA THR A 254 -22.39 5.68 9.52
C THR A 254 -21.63 6.86 10.11
N LYS A 255 -22.22 7.50 11.14
CA LYS A 255 -21.55 8.55 11.92
C LYS A 255 -20.40 7.94 12.73
N PRO A 256 -19.21 8.57 12.73
CA PRO A 256 -18.11 8.12 13.59
C PRO A 256 -18.48 8.26 15.07
N LEU A 257 -18.33 7.17 15.84
CA LEU A 257 -18.87 7.00 17.20
C LEU A 257 -18.15 7.79 18.31
N SER A 258 -17.06 8.52 18.01
CA SER A 258 -16.41 9.36 19.05
C SER A 258 -15.61 10.55 18.51
N SER A 259 -15.75 11.69 19.19
CA SER A 259 -14.92 12.89 19.00
C SER A 259 -13.43 12.60 19.21
N LYS A 260 -13.08 11.57 20.00
CA LYS A 260 -11.70 11.13 20.26
C LYS A 260 -11.05 10.44 19.06
N ALA A 261 -11.84 9.78 18.20
CA ALA A 261 -11.35 9.26 16.92
C ALA A 261 -11.11 10.40 15.93
N CYS A 262 -12.03 11.36 15.84
CA CYS A 262 -11.87 12.53 14.98
C CYS A 262 -10.71 13.45 15.42
N ALA A 263 -10.40 13.52 16.71
CA ALA A 263 -9.29 14.31 17.25
C ALA A 263 -7.89 13.85 16.78
N LYS A 264 -7.77 12.57 16.39
CA LYS A 264 -6.50 11.98 15.92
C LYS A 264 -6.26 12.20 14.43
N LEU A 265 -7.29 12.63 13.71
CA LEU A 265 -7.18 12.91 12.28
C LEU A 265 -6.59 14.31 12.07
N PRO A 266 -6.00 14.57 10.89
CA PRO A 266 -5.47 15.87 10.55
C PRO A 266 -6.51 17.00 10.71
N LYS A 267 -6.00 18.21 10.98
CA LYS A 267 -6.81 19.41 11.21
C LYS A 267 -7.14 20.05 9.86
N ASP A 268 -8.06 19.42 9.13
CA ASP A 268 -8.42 19.80 7.76
C ASP A 268 -9.81 20.44 7.75
N PRO A 269 -9.98 21.74 8.07
CA PRO A 269 -11.29 22.31 8.33
C PRO A 269 -12.21 22.20 7.11
N VAL A 270 -13.49 21.89 7.32
CA VAL A 270 -14.50 21.79 6.26
C VAL A 270 -15.73 22.61 6.59
N CYS A 271 -16.38 23.19 5.58
CA CYS A 271 -17.64 23.88 5.72
C CYS A 271 -18.77 22.88 5.54
N GLY A 272 -19.56 22.68 6.57
CA GLY A 272 -20.77 21.87 6.49
C GLY A 272 -21.87 22.57 5.68
N CYS A 273 -22.80 21.79 5.17
CA CYS A 273 -24.02 22.30 4.54
C CYS A 273 -24.92 23.11 5.48
N ASN A 274 -24.67 23.06 6.79
CA ASN A 274 -25.27 23.93 7.79
C ASN A 274 -24.56 25.29 7.95
N GLY A 275 -23.53 25.59 7.13
CA GLY A 275 -22.77 26.84 7.21
C GLY A 275 -21.79 26.91 8.39
N GLN A 276 -21.55 25.80 9.09
CA GLN A 276 -20.58 25.72 10.18
C GLN A 276 -19.24 25.15 9.70
N THR A 277 -18.13 25.76 10.12
CA THR A 277 -16.79 25.19 9.97
C THR A 277 -16.56 24.09 10.99
N TYR A 278 -16.27 22.88 10.52
CA TYR A 278 -15.82 21.75 11.31
C TYR A 278 -14.31 21.63 11.26
N TYR A 279 -13.73 21.11 12.33
CA TYR A 279 -12.28 20.99 12.48
C TYR A 279 -11.63 20.03 11.47
N ASN A 280 -12.37 18.98 11.10
CA ASN A 280 -12.02 18.05 10.02
C ASN A 280 -13.29 17.32 9.51
N PRO A 281 -13.22 16.58 8.39
CA PRO A 281 -14.36 15.86 7.81
C PRO A 281 -15.03 14.89 8.79
N CYS A 282 -14.26 14.27 9.68
CA CYS A 282 -14.80 13.36 10.69
C CYS A 282 -15.69 14.09 11.70
N TYR A 283 -15.34 15.31 12.11
CA TYR A 283 -16.20 16.12 12.97
C TYR A 283 -17.49 16.56 12.27
N ALA A 284 -17.45 16.82 10.96
CA ALA A 284 -18.66 17.09 10.17
C ALA A 284 -19.56 15.84 10.08
N ALA A 285 -18.98 14.67 9.78
CA ALA A 285 -19.69 13.39 9.73
C ALA A 285 -20.25 12.98 11.10
N ALA A 286 -19.50 13.20 12.19
CA ALA A 286 -19.97 12.96 13.57
C ALA A 286 -21.19 13.82 13.93
N ALA A 287 -21.22 15.06 13.43
CA ALA A 287 -22.37 15.95 13.54
C ALA A 287 -23.51 15.61 12.56
N GLY A 288 -23.31 14.63 11.67
CA GLY A 288 -24.27 14.23 10.65
C GLY A 288 -24.45 15.24 9.52
N VAL A 289 -23.41 16.03 9.23
CA VAL A 289 -23.44 17.13 8.27
C VAL A 289 -22.60 16.79 7.04
N SER A 290 -23.23 16.85 5.87
CA SER A 290 -22.54 16.76 4.58
C SER A 290 -21.67 17.98 4.32
N ILE A 291 -20.59 17.78 3.56
CA ILE A 291 -19.59 18.81 3.31
C ILE A 291 -20.04 19.68 2.13
N LYS A 292 -20.21 20.97 2.39
CA LYS A 292 -20.44 21.99 1.36
C LYS A 292 -19.14 22.45 0.73
N TYR A 293 -18.15 22.77 1.56
CA TYR A 293 -16.82 23.14 1.10
C TYR A 293 -15.78 22.34 1.85
N ASN A 294 -14.75 21.91 1.12
CA ASN A 294 -13.65 21.12 1.64
C ASN A 294 -12.56 21.96 2.36
N PHE A 295 -12.95 23.16 2.76
CA PHE A 295 -12.26 24.18 3.55
C PHE A 295 -13.29 24.84 4.49
N GLY A 296 -12.86 25.54 5.54
CA GLY A 296 -13.79 26.22 6.46
C GLY A 296 -14.74 27.20 5.77
N CYS A 297 -15.93 27.41 6.33
CA CYS A 297 -16.89 28.33 5.74
C CYS A 297 -16.29 29.74 5.64
N PRO A 298 -16.48 30.44 4.50
CA PRO A 298 -15.99 31.80 4.36
C PRO A 298 -16.57 32.65 5.48
N THR A 299 -15.72 33.30 6.25
CA THR A 299 -16.15 34.33 7.19
C THR A 299 -16.67 35.48 6.35
N VAL A 300 -17.98 35.74 6.40
CA VAL A 300 -18.54 36.96 5.83
C VAL A 300 -17.99 38.12 6.66
N THR A 301 -16.87 38.68 6.24
CA THR A 301 -16.47 40.02 6.68
C THR A 301 -17.44 40.96 6.02
N THR A 302 -18.53 41.27 6.73
CA THR A 302 -19.33 42.45 6.42
C THR A 302 -18.44 43.66 6.64
N THR A 303 -17.72 44.09 5.60
CA THR A 303 -17.24 45.47 5.52
C THR A 303 -18.49 46.33 5.37
N THR A 304 -18.98 46.83 6.49
CA THR A 304 -19.98 47.86 6.57
C THR A 304 -19.43 49.12 5.90
N ASN A 305 -19.78 49.31 4.63
CA ASN A 305 -19.95 50.64 4.07
C ASN A 305 -21.23 50.62 3.24
N PRO A 306 -22.24 51.44 3.56
CA PRO A 306 -23.55 51.39 2.93
C PRO A 306 -23.53 52.15 1.59
N PRO A 307 -24.08 51.58 0.50
CA PRO A 307 -24.62 52.39 -0.57
C PRO A 307 -26.13 52.57 -0.38
N THR A 308 -26.50 53.84 -0.41
CA THR A 308 -27.83 54.46 -0.60
C THR A 308 -28.74 53.66 -1.55
N PRO A 309 -30.07 53.58 -1.28
CA PRO A 309 -30.98 52.76 -2.06
C PRO A 309 -31.28 53.43 -3.41
N THR A 310 -30.99 52.74 -4.51
CA THR A 310 -31.59 53.05 -5.81
C THR A 310 -32.40 51.86 -6.26
N THR A 311 -33.69 52.09 -6.42
CA THR A 311 -34.72 51.15 -6.87
C THR A 311 -34.55 50.84 -8.35
N THR A 312 -34.10 49.64 -8.70
CA THR A 312 -34.41 48.99 -9.98
C THR A 312 -34.31 47.48 -9.78
N PRO A 313 -35.31 46.67 -10.21
CA PRO A 313 -35.23 45.23 -10.08
C PRO A 313 -34.22 44.70 -11.11
N ALA A 314 -33.00 44.43 -10.65
CA ALA A 314 -32.06 43.62 -11.41
C ALA A 314 -32.53 42.17 -11.36
N THR A 315 -33.01 41.68 -12.50
CA THR A 315 -33.20 40.27 -12.78
C THR A 315 -31.88 39.55 -12.52
N THR A 316 -31.73 38.91 -11.36
CA THR A 316 -30.57 38.06 -11.08
C THR A 316 -30.77 36.75 -11.84
N THR A 317 -30.34 36.75 -13.10
CA THR A 317 -30.09 35.54 -13.86
C THR A 317 -29.20 34.65 -12.99
N THR A 318 -29.77 33.56 -12.50
CA THR A 318 -29.03 32.53 -11.79
C THR A 318 -28.18 31.81 -12.83
N THR A 319 -27.01 32.36 -13.14
CA THR A 319 -26.00 31.66 -13.92
C THR A 319 -25.47 30.53 -13.07
N VAL A 320 -25.98 29.33 -13.35
CA VAL A 320 -25.37 28.05 -12.97
C VAL A 320 -23.85 28.17 -13.20
N PRO A 321 -22.98 27.85 -12.22
CA PRO A 321 -21.55 27.86 -12.45
C PRO A 321 -21.25 26.93 -13.62
N SER A 322 -20.67 27.49 -14.67
CA SER A 322 -20.35 26.76 -15.89
C SER A 322 -19.34 25.68 -15.54
N THR A 323 -19.73 24.42 -15.69
CA THR A 323 -18.81 23.28 -15.55
C THR A 323 -17.69 23.34 -16.57
N SER A 324 -17.91 24.00 -17.71
CA SER A 324 -16.91 24.31 -18.74
C SER A 324 -16.37 25.74 -18.62
N CYS A 325 -15.11 25.95 -18.94
CA CYS A 325 -14.45 27.26 -18.93
C CYS A 325 -13.47 27.39 -20.11
N SER A 326 -13.09 28.61 -20.46
CA SER A 326 -11.95 28.94 -21.35
C SER A 326 -10.88 29.76 -20.63
N SER A 327 -11.20 30.28 -19.45
CA SER A 327 -10.29 31.01 -18.57
C SER A 327 -10.75 30.96 -17.12
N ASN A 328 -9.86 31.33 -16.18
CA ASN A 328 -10.17 31.32 -14.74
C ASN A 328 -11.30 32.28 -14.33
N SER A 329 -11.63 33.29 -15.13
CA SER A 329 -12.70 34.25 -14.81
C SER A 329 -14.10 33.64 -14.85
N GLN A 330 -14.24 32.47 -15.48
CA GLN A 330 -15.50 31.71 -15.56
C GLN A 330 -15.61 30.67 -14.43
N CYS A 331 -14.55 30.49 -13.64
CA CYS A 331 -14.54 29.60 -12.50
C CYS A 331 -14.66 30.39 -11.20
N SER A 332 -15.13 29.74 -10.13
CA SER A 332 -15.15 30.39 -8.82
C SER A 332 -13.72 30.70 -8.35
N ALA A 333 -13.57 31.62 -7.39
CA ALA A 333 -12.25 32.05 -6.90
C ALA A 333 -11.37 30.88 -6.37
N VAL A 334 -12.01 29.81 -5.90
CA VAL A 334 -11.37 28.59 -5.35
C VAL A 334 -11.14 27.50 -6.39
N GLU A 335 -11.55 27.73 -7.63
CA GLU A 335 -11.33 26.86 -8.77
C GLU A 335 -10.36 27.51 -9.75
N TYR A 336 -9.86 26.71 -10.69
CA TYR A 336 -9.17 27.19 -11.86
C TYR A 336 -9.71 26.48 -13.08
N CYS A 337 -9.57 27.14 -14.22
CA CYS A 337 -9.89 26.53 -15.48
C CYS A 337 -8.79 25.56 -15.86
N LYS A 338 -9.06 24.26 -15.67
CA LYS A 338 -8.17 23.20 -16.10
C LYS A 338 -8.46 22.87 -17.56
N LEU A 339 -7.55 23.29 -18.41
CA LEU A 339 -7.48 22.86 -19.80
C LEU A 339 -6.84 21.46 -19.87
N PRO A 340 -7.12 20.67 -20.91
CA PRO A 340 -6.38 19.44 -21.16
C PRO A 340 -4.87 19.71 -21.22
N ASP A 341 -4.07 18.86 -20.58
CA ASP A 341 -2.61 19.01 -20.57
C ASP A 341 -2.07 19.13 -22.01
N GLY A 342 -1.21 20.12 -22.27
CA GLY A 342 -0.74 20.43 -23.62
C GLY A 342 -1.54 21.52 -24.34
N GLN A 343 -2.72 21.88 -23.83
CA GLN A 343 -3.58 22.90 -24.43
C GLN A 343 -3.57 24.17 -23.56
N CYS A 344 -3.00 25.25 -24.08
CA CYS A 344 -3.00 26.56 -23.42
C CYS A 344 -4.09 27.51 -23.92
N GLY A 345 -5.12 26.94 -24.55
CA GLY A 345 -6.35 27.61 -24.98
C GLY A 345 -7.40 26.55 -25.35
N GLY A 346 -8.66 26.98 -25.52
CA GLY A 346 -9.79 26.09 -25.79
C GLY A 346 -10.71 25.93 -24.58
N THR A 347 -11.49 24.86 -24.57
CA THR A 347 -12.46 24.57 -23.50
C THR A 347 -11.85 23.62 -22.48
N GLY A 348 -11.87 24.03 -21.21
CA GLY A 348 -11.52 23.24 -20.05
C GLY A 348 -12.69 23.10 -19.08
N THR A 349 -12.38 22.61 -17.89
CA THR A 349 -13.34 22.36 -16.81
C THR A 349 -12.90 23.13 -15.57
N CYS A 350 -13.83 23.74 -14.86
CA CYS A 350 -13.51 24.35 -13.57
C CYS A 350 -13.18 23.25 -12.56
N GLU A 351 -11.92 23.15 -12.17
CA GLU A 351 -11.45 22.22 -11.15
C GLU A 351 -11.03 22.96 -9.88
N PRO A 352 -11.28 22.38 -8.70
CA PRO A 352 -10.87 22.98 -7.44
C PRO A 352 -9.34 23.12 -7.36
N LYS A 353 -8.87 24.28 -6.91
CA LYS A 353 -7.46 24.47 -6.59
C LYS A 353 -7.07 23.60 -5.38
N PRO A 354 -5.83 23.08 -5.30
CA PRO A 354 -5.31 22.40 -4.12
C PRO A 354 -5.48 23.20 -2.83
N ARG A 355 -5.93 22.51 -1.77
CA ARG A 355 -6.37 23.10 -0.50
C ARG A 355 -5.25 23.78 0.30
N SER A 356 -4.01 23.38 0.07
CA SER A 356 -2.83 23.94 0.72
C SER A 356 -1.56 23.66 -0.06
N ILE A 357 -0.67 24.64 -0.11
CA ILE A 357 0.67 24.47 -0.68
C ILE A 357 1.49 23.43 0.10
N TYR A 358 1.12 23.16 1.36
CA TYR A 358 1.71 22.09 2.17
C TYR A 358 1.39 20.70 1.63
N ASP A 359 0.21 20.50 1.02
CA ASP A 359 -0.14 19.23 0.38
C ASP A 359 0.73 19.02 -0.86
N CYS A 360 0.85 20.07 -1.66
CA CYS A 360 1.74 20.08 -2.83
C CYS A 360 3.21 19.85 -2.44
N SER A 361 3.65 20.28 -1.26
CA SER A 361 5.02 20.11 -0.76
C SER A 361 5.40 18.67 -0.43
N ARG A 362 4.41 17.81 -0.15
CA ARG A 362 4.61 16.38 0.18
C ARG A 362 4.51 15.48 -1.03
N MET A 363 4.05 16.00 -2.16
CA MET A 363 4.02 15.28 -3.43
C MET A 363 5.42 15.20 -4.05
N PRO A 364 5.70 14.19 -4.90
CA PRO A 364 6.92 14.12 -5.68
C PRO A 364 7.21 15.45 -6.40
N LYS A 365 8.48 15.87 -6.40
CA LYS A 365 8.94 17.09 -7.06
C LYS A 365 9.19 16.84 -8.56
N ASP A 366 8.16 16.40 -9.26
CA ASP A 366 8.19 16.18 -10.71
C ASP A 366 7.81 17.50 -11.40
N PRO A 367 8.78 18.31 -11.87
CA PRO A 367 8.50 19.67 -12.31
C PRO A 367 7.60 19.68 -13.55
N VAL A 368 6.77 20.72 -13.67
CA VAL A 368 5.90 20.94 -14.84
C VAL A 368 6.06 22.35 -15.37
N CYS A 369 5.84 22.54 -16.66
CA CYS A 369 5.78 23.85 -17.29
C CYS A 369 4.32 24.28 -17.43
N GLY A 370 3.96 25.39 -16.79
CA GLY A 370 2.64 25.97 -16.89
C GLY A 370 2.41 26.66 -18.25
N CYS A 371 1.14 26.88 -18.60
CA CYS A 371 0.77 27.68 -19.77
C CYS A 371 1.24 29.14 -19.71
N ASN A 372 1.65 29.61 -18.54
CA ASN A 372 2.31 30.89 -18.32
C ASN A 372 3.85 30.85 -18.50
N TRP A 373 4.41 29.75 -19.02
CA TRP A 373 5.86 29.53 -19.16
C TRP A 373 6.66 29.55 -17.85
N GLN A 374 5.99 29.32 -16.72
CA GLN A 374 6.64 29.19 -15.43
C GLN A 374 6.80 27.71 -15.07
N THR A 375 7.99 27.35 -14.59
CA THR A 375 8.24 26.02 -14.01
C THR A 375 7.66 25.95 -12.60
N TYR A 376 6.83 24.94 -12.36
CA TYR A 376 6.31 24.61 -11.04
C TYR A 376 7.00 23.35 -10.49
N PRO A 377 7.25 23.25 -9.16
CA PRO A 377 7.89 22.08 -8.56
C PRO A 377 7.14 20.76 -8.80
N ASN A 378 5.82 20.83 -8.93
CA ASN A 378 4.97 19.77 -9.42
C ASN A 378 3.61 20.33 -9.88
N TRP A 379 2.77 19.48 -10.46
CA TRP A 379 1.45 19.87 -10.99
C TRP A 379 0.54 20.51 -9.95
N CYS A 380 0.64 20.12 -8.67
CA CYS A 380 -0.18 20.69 -7.60
C CYS A 380 0.16 22.16 -7.36
N TYR A 381 1.44 22.54 -7.41
CA TYR A 381 1.83 23.95 -7.35
C TYR A 381 1.29 24.77 -8.54
N ALA A 382 1.24 24.18 -9.74
CA ALA A 382 0.65 24.82 -10.92
C ALA A 382 -0.86 25.03 -10.74
N ALA A 383 -1.59 23.97 -10.35
CA ALA A 383 -3.01 24.04 -10.07
C ALA A 383 -3.35 25.01 -8.91
N GLY A 384 -2.53 25.05 -7.85
CA GLY A 384 -2.67 25.99 -6.73
C GLY A 384 -2.53 27.45 -7.16
N SER A 385 -1.72 27.68 -8.18
CA SER A 385 -1.55 29.00 -8.82
C SER A 385 -2.61 29.27 -9.90
N GLY A 386 -3.53 28.33 -10.14
CA GLY A 386 -4.57 28.40 -11.16
C GLY A 386 -4.04 28.31 -12.59
N VAL A 387 -2.95 27.59 -12.79
CA VAL A 387 -2.27 27.46 -14.09
C VAL A 387 -2.44 26.05 -14.64
N SER A 388 -2.99 25.97 -15.85
CA SER A 388 -3.05 24.72 -16.63
C SER A 388 -1.67 24.31 -17.13
N ILE A 389 -1.46 23.01 -17.30
CA ILE A 389 -0.16 22.43 -17.63
C ILE A 389 0.05 22.48 -19.14
N ARG A 390 1.16 23.08 -19.56
CA ARG A 390 1.59 23.09 -20.97
C ARG A 390 2.32 21.80 -21.33
N TYR A 391 3.21 21.33 -20.46
CA TYR A 391 3.85 20.03 -20.56
C TYR A 391 4.51 19.66 -19.23
N ASN A 392 4.76 18.37 -19.05
CA ASN A 392 5.57 17.87 -17.93
C ASN A 392 7.05 18.21 -18.18
N TYR A 393 7.85 18.29 -17.10
CA TYR A 393 9.21 18.87 -17.03
C TYR A 393 9.25 20.39 -16.92
N ALA A 394 10.37 20.91 -16.41
CA ALA A 394 10.61 22.35 -16.32
C ALA A 394 10.56 23.02 -17.71
N CYS A 395 10.07 24.26 -17.77
CA CYS A 395 10.18 25.06 -18.98
C CYS A 395 11.67 25.23 -19.34
N PRO A 396 12.04 25.28 -20.63
CA PRO A 396 13.38 25.61 -21.07
C PRO A 396 13.84 26.91 -20.41
N SER A 397 15.05 26.90 -19.85
CA SER A 397 15.69 28.12 -19.39
C SER A 397 15.99 28.96 -20.62
N ILE A 398 15.15 29.95 -20.92
CA ILE A 398 15.50 30.98 -21.89
C ILE A 398 16.62 31.82 -21.26
N THR A 399 17.88 31.49 -21.57
CA THR A 399 18.97 32.43 -21.41
C THR A 399 18.73 33.54 -22.44
N THR A 400 17.96 34.54 -22.06
CA THR A 400 17.69 35.72 -22.86
C THR A 400 18.98 36.53 -22.98
N THR A 401 19.78 36.23 -23.98
CA THR A 401 20.52 37.24 -24.74
C THR A 401 19.91 37.31 -26.13
N THR A 402 18.68 37.81 -26.19
CA THR A 402 18.05 38.62 -27.26
C THR A 402 16.55 38.65 -26.99
N ASN A 403 15.96 39.84 -27.10
CA ASN A 403 14.57 40.15 -26.79
C ASN A 403 13.54 39.14 -27.33
N PRO A 404 12.41 38.93 -26.62
CA PRO A 404 11.31 38.11 -27.12
C PRO A 404 10.74 38.72 -28.41
N PRO A 405 10.43 37.91 -29.45
CA PRO A 405 9.74 38.42 -30.63
C PRO A 405 8.33 38.87 -30.22
N THR A 406 8.01 40.09 -30.63
CA THR A 406 6.72 40.77 -30.50
C THR A 406 5.59 39.89 -31.06
N PRO A 407 4.41 39.80 -30.41
CA PRO A 407 3.31 39.01 -30.93
C PRO A 407 2.69 39.77 -32.11
N THR A 408 3.01 39.34 -33.33
CA THR A 408 2.28 39.72 -34.54
C THR A 408 1.59 38.49 -35.12
N THR A 409 0.26 38.54 -35.05
CA THR A 409 -0.73 37.87 -35.91
C THR A 409 -0.84 36.34 -35.79
N PRO A 410 -2.07 35.79 -35.60
CA PRO A 410 -2.26 34.37 -35.38
C PRO A 410 -2.06 33.61 -36.70
N ALA A 411 -1.01 32.81 -36.79
CA ALA A 411 -0.92 31.77 -37.80
C ALA A 411 -1.93 30.67 -37.44
N THR A 412 -3.06 30.69 -38.14
CA THR A 412 -4.04 29.62 -38.23
C THR A 412 -3.34 28.36 -38.74
N THR A 413 -2.72 27.59 -37.85
CA THR A 413 -2.27 26.25 -38.18
C THR A 413 -3.11 25.30 -37.35
N THR A 414 -4.23 24.90 -37.96
CA THR A 414 -5.07 23.80 -37.51
C THR A 414 -4.17 22.58 -37.32
N THR A 415 -3.72 22.35 -36.09
CA THR A 415 -2.83 21.23 -35.77
C THR A 415 -3.72 20.07 -35.35
N THR A 416 -4.03 19.21 -36.32
CA THR A 416 -4.72 17.95 -36.13
C THR A 416 -3.91 17.08 -35.17
N LEU A 417 -4.52 16.69 -34.04
CA LEU A 417 -3.92 15.79 -33.05
C LEU A 417 -3.84 14.36 -33.62
N GLY A 418 -2.63 13.80 -33.72
CA GLY A 418 -2.37 12.38 -33.99
C GLY A 418 -2.44 11.96 -35.47
N GLY A 419 -1.41 11.27 -35.96
CA GLY A 419 -1.43 10.61 -37.27
C GLY A 419 -0.40 11.10 -38.29
N GLN A 420 0.47 12.05 -37.94
CA GLN A 420 1.52 12.51 -38.86
C GLN A 420 2.60 11.42 -39.02
N SER A 421 2.94 11.09 -40.27
CA SER A 421 4.01 10.14 -40.60
C SER A 421 5.37 10.72 -40.21
N CYS A 422 6.22 9.90 -39.62
CA CYS A 422 7.56 10.27 -39.20
C CYS A 422 8.57 9.19 -39.58
N SER A 423 9.84 9.56 -39.75
CA SER A 423 10.98 8.66 -39.84
C SER A 423 11.92 8.77 -38.64
N SER A 424 11.71 9.77 -37.78
CA SER A 424 12.36 9.89 -36.47
C SER A 424 11.55 10.75 -35.49
N SER A 425 11.78 10.60 -34.19
CA SER A 425 11.10 11.38 -33.15
C SER A 425 11.41 12.89 -33.21
N LYS A 426 12.38 13.33 -34.02
CA LYS A 426 12.66 14.77 -34.25
C LYS A 426 11.58 15.47 -35.08
N GLN A 427 10.81 14.70 -35.85
CA GLN A 427 9.73 15.22 -36.70
C GLN A 427 8.38 15.27 -35.97
N CYS A 428 8.32 14.69 -34.77
CA CYS A 428 7.13 14.69 -33.95
C CYS A 428 7.12 15.88 -32.99
N ALA A 429 5.95 16.24 -32.48
CA ALA A 429 5.85 17.27 -31.46
C ALA A 429 6.69 16.88 -30.21
N PRO A 430 7.13 17.85 -29.37
CA PRO A 430 8.01 17.58 -28.24
C PRO A 430 7.54 16.51 -27.23
N LEU A 431 6.24 16.20 -27.19
CA LEU A 431 5.62 15.18 -26.34
C LEU A 431 5.17 13.92 -27.09
N GLU A 432 5.52 13.81 -28.36
CA GLU A 432 5.29 12.65 -29.18
C GLU A 432 6.61 11.91 -29.41
N TYR A 433 6.50 10.67 -29.88
CA TYR A 433 7.63 9.93 -30.41
C TYR A 433 7.21 9.29 -31.71
N CYS A 434 8.20 9.01 -32.55
CA CYS A 434 7.93 8.26 -33.76
C CYS A 434 7.75 6.78 -33.39
N LYS A 435 6.49 6.34 -33.40
CA LYS A 435 6.16 4.95 -33.16
C LYS A 435 6.25 4.18 -34.47
N PHE A 436 7.21 3.25 -34.52
CA PHE A 436 7.31 2.29 -35.59
C PHE A 436 6.39 1.09 -35.32
N PRO A 437 5.95 0.36 -36.37
CA PRO A 437 5.33 -0.95 -36.20
C PRO A 437 6.20 -1.85 -35.33
N ALA A 438 5.59 -2.64 -34.43
CA ALA A 438 6.33 -3.53 -33.54
C ALA A 438 7.25 -4.47 -34.35
N GLY A 439 8.51 -4.62 -33.93
CA GLY A 439 9.52 -5.37 -34.70
C GLY A 439 10.35 -4.52 -35.66
N GLN A 440 9.96 -3.28 -35.92
CA GLN A 440 10.68 -2.35 -36.79
C GLN A 440 11.31 -1.23 -35.94
N CYS A 441 12.60 -0.99 -36.13
CA CYS A 441 13.35 0.06 -35.41
C CYS A 441 13.75 1.23 -36.31
N GLY A 442 13.07 1.37 -37.44
CA GLY A 442 13.25 2.42 -38.44
C GLY A 442 12.23 2.25 -39.58
N GLY A 443 12.25 3.19 -40.53
CA GLY A 443 11.28 3.24 -41.62
C GLY A 443 10.22 4.32 -41.41
N SER A 444 9.00 4.08 -41.88
CA SER A 444 7.86 4.98 -41.68
C SER A 444 7.13 4.59 -40.39
N GLY A 445 7.07 5.53 -39.44
CA GLY A 445 6.27 5.45 -38.23
C GLY A 445 5.18 6.52 -38.20
N THR A 446 4.46 6.57 -37.10
CA THR A 446 3.43 7.57 -36.82
C THR A 446 3.77 8.29 -35.53
N CYS A 447 3.66 9.61 -35.50
CA CYS A 447 3.82 10.37 -34.27
C CYS A 447 2.71 10.00 -33.28
N GLU A 448 3.10 9.39 -32.17
CA GLU A 448 2.21 8.99 -31.10
C GLU A 448 2.58 9.71 -29.81
N SER A 449 1.56 10.13 -29.06
CA SER A 449 1.74 10.82 -27.79
C SER A 449 2.38 9.89 -26.76
N LYS A 450 3.38 10.40 -26.03
CA LYS A 450 3.98 9.67 -24.90
C LYS A 450 2.95 9.55 -23.76
N PRO A 451 2.77 8.37 -23.14
CA PRO A 451 1.77 8.17 -22.11
C PRO A 451 2.03 9.00 -20.84
N LEU A 452 0.97 9.65 -20.33
CA LEU A 452 0.99 10.51 -19.14
C LEU A 452 0.65 9.74 -17.84
N VAL A 453 0.40 8.43 -17.93
CA VAL A 453 0.02 7.58 -16.79
C VAL A 453 1.25 7.17 -15.97
N ASN A 454 1.06 6.93 -14.67
CA ASN A 454 2.11 6.35 -13.84
C ASN A 454 2.36 4.89 -14.28
N CYS A 455 3.35 4.69 -15.16
CA CYS A 455 3.69 3.41 -15.74
C CYS A 455 4.02 2.33 -14.68
N SER A 456 4.35 2.72 -13.44
CA SER A 456 4.62 1.81 -12.32
C SER A 456 3.36 1.11 -11.78
N LYS A 457 2.17 1.59 -12.12
CA LYS A 457 0.88 0.98 -11.73
C LYS A 457 0.38 -0.06 -12.71
N LEU A 458 1.00 -0.16 -13.88
CA LEU A 458 0.66 -1.16 -14.90
C LEU A 458 1.38 -2.49 -14.63
N PRO A 459 0.82 -3.62 -15.11
CA PRO A 459 1.45 -4.92 -14.99
C PRO A 459 2.91 -4.93 -15.46
N LYS A 460 3.73 -5.75 -14.79
CA LYS A 460 5.12 -5.98 -15.21
C LYS A 460 5.12 -6.89 -16.44
N SER A 461 5.18 -6.28 -17.61
CA SER A 461 5.22 -6.98 -18.90
C SER A 461 6.39 -6.45 -19.71
N PRO A 462 7.62 -6.92 -19.45
CA PRO A 462 8.83 -6.31 -20.00
C PRO A 462 8.83 -6.30 -21.52
N VAL A 463 9.42 -5.26 -22.10
CA VAL A 463 9.59 -5.10 -23.55
C VAL A 463 11.02 -4.68 -23.88
N CYS A 464 11.51 -5.09 -25.04
CA CYS A 464 12.79 -4.64 -25.54
C CYS A 464 12.58 -3.43 -26.44
N GLY A 465 13.18 -2.30 -26.07
CA GLY A 465 13.17 -1.10 -26.89
C GLY A 465 14.10 -1.23 -28.09
N CYS A 466 13.86 -0.42 -29.12
CA CYS A 466 14.74 -0.32 -30.28
C CYS A 466 16.14 0.23 -29.95
N ASN A 467 16.31 0.82 -28.76
CA ASN A 467 17.57 1.27 -28.19
C ASN A 467 18.29 0.20 -27.34
N ASP A 468 17.92 -1.08 -27.48
CA ASP A 468 18.51 -2.22 -26.76
C ASP A 468 18.34 -2.16 -25.22
N GLN A 469 17.39 -1.36 -24.73
CA GLN A 469 17.05 -1.31 -23.31
C GLN A 469 15.79 -2.10 -23.01
N THR A 470 15.83 -2.89 -21.94
CA THR A 470 14.64 -3.54 -21.39
C THR A 470 13.84 -2.53 -20.58
N TYR A 471 12.61 -2.29 -21.00
CA TYR A 471 11.65 -1.50 -20.23
C TYR A 471 10.75 -2.42 -19.42
N PHE A 472 10.41 -1.99 -18.21
CA PHE A 472 9.58 -2.74 -17.27
C PHE A 472 8.18 -3.06 -17.81
N ASN A 473 7.65 -2.18 -18.66
CA ASN A 473 6.50 -2.43 -19.51
C ASN A 473 6.50 -1.47 -20.73
N SER A 474 5.56 -1.69 -21.66
CA SER A 474 5.40 -0.86 -22.87
C SER A 474 5.14 0.62 -22.57
N CYS A 475 4.49 0.94 -21.45
CA CYS A 475 4.28 2.32 -21.02
C CYS A 475 5.61 3.02 -20.73
N PHE A 476 6.53 2.35 -20.03
CA PHE A 476 7.86 2.92 -19.79
C PHE A 476 8.66 3.11 -21.09
N ALA A 477 8.53 2.21 -22.07
CA ALA A 477 9.16 2.38 -23.38
C ALA A 477 8.60 3.59 -24.15
N ALA A 478 7.26 3.70 -24.22
CA ALA A 478 6.61 4.83 -24.87
C ALA A 478 6.84 6.16 -24.14
N ALA A 479 6.90 6.17 -22.80
CA ALA A 479 7.23 7.35 -22.01
C ALA A 479 8.66 7.84 -22.26
N ALA A 480 9.60 6.92 -22.51
CA ALA A 480 10.95 7.24 -22.96
C ALA A 480 11.01 7.67 -24.44
N GLY A 481 9.91 7.58 -25.18
CA GLY A 481 9.84 7.87 -26.61
C GLY A 481 10.50 6.81 -27.49
N VAL A 482 10.48 5.56 -27.03
CA VAL A 482 11.17 4.43 -27.67
C VAL A 482 10.16 3.44 -28.23
N SER A 483 10.29 3.13 -29.52
CA SER A 483 9.53 2.06 -30.18
C SER A 483 9.98 0.68 -29.69
N ILE A 484 9.04 -0.26 -29.65
CA ILE A 484 9.27 -1.61 -29.14
C ILE A 484 9.77 -2.51 -30.27
N ARG A 485 10.96 -3.10 -30.06
CA ARG A 485 11.54 -4.11 -30.95
C ARG A 485 10.84 -5.45 -30.79
N ASN A 486 10.70 -5.95 -29.57
CA ASN A 486 10.02 -7.20 -29.28
C ASN A 486 9.42 -7.22 -27.88
N ASN A 487 8.37 -8.00 -27.68
CA ASN A 487 7.84 -8.30 -26.36
C ASN A 487 8.84 -9.18 -25.59
N GLY A 488 8.86 -9.06 -24.26
CA GLY A 488 9.87 -9.66 -23.40
C GLY A 488 11.07 -8.74 -23.18
N PRO A 489 11.91 -9.01 -22.18
CA PRO A 489 13.14 -8.25 -21.98
C PRO A 489 14.02 -8.32 -23.24
N CYS A 490 14.87 -7.31 -23.45
CA CYS A 490 15.96 -7.48 -24.40
C CYS A 490 16.76 -8.72 -24.02
N PRO A 491 17.24 -9.49 -25.00
CA PRO A 491 18.08 -10.64 -24.71
C PRO A 491 19.22 -10.17 -23.81
N THR A 492 19.17 -10.57 -22.54
CA THR A 492 20.36 -10.54 -21.69
C THR A 492 21.35 -11.42 -22.42
N VAL A 493 22.58 -10.95 -22.61
CA VAL A 493 23.62 -11.76 -23.25
C VAL A 493 23.95 -12.92 -22.32
N THR A 494 23.07 -13.91 -22.35
CA THR A 494 23.13 -15.22 -21.74
C THR A 494 22.92 -16.13 -22.94
N THR A 495 24.04 -16.45 -23.57
CA THR A 495 24.17 -17.37 -24.68
C THR A 495 23.48 -18.70 -24.38
N THR A 496 22.28 -18.89 -24.95
CA THR A 496 21.80 -20.19 -25.42
C THR A 496 20.75 -19.97 -26.53
N SER A 497 21.19 -20.18 -27.79
CA SER A 497 20.50 -20.58 -29.03
C SER A 497 18.98 -20.37 -29.19
N THR A 498 18.45 -19.93 -30.33
CA THR A 498 18.74 -20.29 -31.74
C THR A 498 18.00 -19.25 -32.61
N THR A 499 18.51 -18.61 -33.67
CA THR A 499 19.11 -19.19 -34.88
C THR A 499 19.78 -18.03 -35.65
N THR A 500 21.11 -17.96 -35.63
CA THR A 500 21.86 -17.22 -36.66
C THR A 500 23.06 -18.08 -37.01
N THR A 501 23.15 -18.45 -38.28
CA THR A 501 24.19 -19.27 -38.90
C THR A 501 25.59 -18.89 -38.41
N THR A 502 26.19 -19.74 -37.57
CA THR A 502 27.60 -19.63 -37.18
C THR A 502 28.47 -20.05 -38.35
N LEU A 503 29.40 -19.18 -38.78
CA LEU A 503 30.31 -19.47 -39.88
C LEU A 503 31.38 -20.49 -39.43
N GLN A 504 31.91 -21.29 -40.37
CA GLN A 504 32.95 -22.29 -40.11
C GLN A 504 34.29 -21.63 -39.70
N SER A 505 35.14 -22.36 -38.96
CA SER A 505 36.49 -21.94 -38.58
C SER A 505 37.28 -21.49 -39.81
N GLY A 506 37.93 -20.31 -39.74
CA GLY A 506 38.63 -19.70 -40.88
C GLY A 506 37.75 -18.90 -41.85
N ALA A 507 36.43 -18.82 -41.63
CA ALA A 507 35.56 -17.96 -42.44
C ALA A 507 35.82 -16.47 -42.20
N SER A 508 35.56 -15.65 -43.23
CA SER A 508 35.58 -14.20 -43.11
C SER A 508 34.47 -13.71 -42.17
N CYS A 509 34.80 -12.82 -41.25
CA CYS A 509 33.89 -12.28 -40.26
C CYS A 509 34.00 -10.75 -40.18
N LEU A 510 32.87 -10.12 -39.86
CA LEU A 510 32.79 -8.68 -39.59
C LEU A 510 32.82 -8.39 -38.09
N THR A 511 32.41 -9.35 -37.27
CA THR A 511 32.35 -9.24 -35.83
C THR A 511 32.47 -10.63 -35.21
N SER A 512 32.97 -10.73 -33.97
CA SER A 512 33.23 -12.02 -33.30
C SER A 512 31.97 -12.86 -33.05
N ASP A 513 30.78 -12.25 -33.00
CA ASP A 513 29.49 -12.95 -32.87
C ASP A 513 29.10 -13.76 -34.12
N ARG A 514 29.78 -13.54 -35.25
CA ARG A 514 29.63 -14.34 -36.48
C ARG A 514 30.48 -15.61 -36.47
N CYS A 515 31.44 -15.71 -35.54
CA CYS A 515 32.32 -16.86 -35.39
C CYS A 515 31.70 -17.91 -34.46
N ARG A 516 32.25 -19.13 -34.50
CA ARG A 516 31.77 -20.21 -33.62
C ARG A 516 32.04 -19.89 -32.16
N ILE A 517 31.26 -20.53 -31.29
CA ILE A 517 31.50 -20.49 -29.85
C ILE A 517 32.93 -20.99 -29.58
N GLY A 518 33.71 -20.19 -28.86
CA GLY A 518 35.13 -20.47 -28.61
C GLY A 518 36.07 -19.88 -29.67
N GLU A 519 35.58 -19.13 -30.65
CA GLU A 519 36.36 -18.37 -31.61
C GLU A 519 36.13 -16.87 -31.45
N TYR A 520 36.98 -16.07 -32.09
CA TYR A 520 36.82 -14.63 -32.21
C TYR A 520 37.19 -14.17 -33.62
N CYS A 521 36.69 -13.01 -34.02
CA CYS A 521 37.04 -12.44 -35.31
C CYS A 521 38.38 -11.72 -35.21
N ARG A 522 39.42 -12.32 -35.81
CA ARG A 522 40.75 -11.74 -35.89
C ARG A 522 40.84 -10.86 -37.14
N TYR A 523 40.88 -9.56 -36.94
CA TYR A 523 41.13 -8.59 -37.99
C TYR A 523 42.63 -8.51 -38.29
N GLU A 524 42.99 -8.28 -39.56
CA GLU A 524 44.39 -8.01 -39.94
C GLU A 524 44.82 -6.59 -39.55
N ASN A 525 43.86 -5.67 -39.54
CA ASN A 525 43.97 -4.31 -39.02
C ASN A 525 42.63 -3.93 -38.38
N CYS A 526 42.55 -2.82 -37.64
CA CYS A 526 41.33 -2.47 -36.89
C CYS A 526 40.13 -1.99 -37.75
N SER A 527 40.15 -2.33 -39.03
CA SER A 527 39.12 -2.10 -40.02
C SER A 527 38.69 -3.45 -40.62
N LEU A 528 37.38 -3.64 -40.82
CA LEU A 528 36.80 -4.89 -41.29
C LEU A 528 37.15 -5.18 -42.77
N PRO A 529 37.21 -6.45 -43.22
CA PRO A 529 36.86 -7.71 -42.52
C PRO A 529 38.04 -8.50 -41.90
N GLY A 530 37.74 -9.47 -41.02
CA GLY A 530 38.71 -10.40 -40.39
C GLY A 530 38.40 -11.88 -40.66
N THR A 531 39.10 -12.79 -39.98
CA THR A 531 38.86 -14.25 -40.05
C THR A 531 38.60 -14.86 -38.69
N CYS A 532 37.71 -15.85 -38.61
CA CYS A 532 37.39 -16.53 -37.36
C CYS A 532 38.56 -17.42 -36.91
N GLN A 533 39.08 -17.14 -35.72
CA GLN A 533 40.21 -17.84 -35.11
C GLN A 533 39.82 -18.40 -33.74
N PRO A 534 40.32 -19.59 -33.34
CA PRO A 534 40.08 -20.14 -32.01
C PRO A 534 40.65 -19.25 -30.92
N ARG A 535 39.87 -19.13 -29.83
CA ARG A 535 40.23 -18.37 -28.64
C ARG A 535 41.10 -19.24 -27.73
N PRO A 536 42.34 -18.85 -27.43
CA PRO A 536 43.19 -19.61 -26.52
C PRO A 536 42.56 -19.69 -25.12
N THR A 537 42.61 -20.85 -24.48
CA THR A 537 42.11 -21.04 -23.12
C THR A 537 43.21 -20.83 -22.06
N GLN A 538 44.46 -21.08 -22.42
CA GLN A 538 45.63 -20.88 -21.58
C GLN A 538 46.69 -20.06 -22.32
N CYS A 539 47.30 -19.12 -21.61
CA CYS A 539 48.34 -18.24 -22.14
C CYS A 539 49.53 -18.25 -21.18
N SER A 540 50.74 -18.22 -21.75
CA SER A 540 51.96 -18.07 -20.95
C SER A 540 52.01 -16.69 -20.31
N SER A 541 52.66 -16.57 -19.14
CA SER A 541 52.91 -15.29 -18.48
C SER A 541 54.05 -14.47 -19.11
N ARG A 542 54.54 -14.86 -20.30
CA ARG A 542 55.57 -14.10 -21.03
C ARG A 542 55.02 -12.72 -21.36
N TYR A 543 55.75 -11.68 -21.00
CA TYR A 543 55.38 -10.29 -21.28
C TYR A 543 55.86 -9.89 -22.69
N ASP A 544 54.92 -9.48 -23.53
CA ASP A 544 55.11 -9.05 -24.92
C ASP A 544 53.94 -8.11 -25.30
N PRO A 545 53.89 -6.88 -24.76
CA PRO A 545 52.66 -6.11 -24.71
C PRO A 545 52.14 -5.71 -26.09
N VAL A 546 50.83 -5.86 -26.28
CA VAL A 546 50.16 -5.52 -27.54
C VAL A 546 48.95 -4.64 -27.33
N CYS A 547 48.81 -3.64 -28.20
CA CYS A 547 47.62 -2.80 -28.26
C CYS A 547 46.51 -3.52 -29.02
N SER A 548 45.26 -3.38 -28.56
CA SER A 548 44.09 -3.91 -29.24
C SER A 548 43.34 -2.84 -30.03
N CYS A 549 42.54 -3.27 -30.99
CA CYS A 549 41.67 -2.40 -31.78
C CYS A 549 40.61 -1.63 -30.97
N ASN A 550 40.38 -2.03 -29.72
CA ASN A 550 39.48 -1.35 -28.79
C ASN A 550 40.20 -0.32 -27.92
N GLY A 551 41.51 -0.10 -28.11
CA GLY A 551 42.29 0.89 -27.36
C GLY A 551 42.81 0.40 -26.00
N HIS A 552 42.79 -0.92 -25.76
CA HIS A 552 43.30 -1.52 -24.52
C HIS A 552 44.63 -2.25 -24.76
N TRP A 553 45.56 -2.10 -23.82
CA TRP A 553 46.83 -2.85 -23.77
C TRP A 553 46.64 -4.23 -23.13
N PHE A 554 47.28 -5.25 -23.70
CA PHE A 554 47.33 -6.61 -23.17
C PHE A 554 48.76 -7.04 -22.92
N GLN A 555 48.97 -7.89 -21.90
CA GLN A 555 50.31 -8.33 -21.49
C GLN A 555 51.05 -9.11 -22.58
N ASN A 556 50.32 -9.88 -23.41
CA ASN A 556 50.87 -10.58 -24.57
C ASN A 556 49.78 -10.86 -25.62
N PRO A 557 50.16 -11.24 -26.86
CA PRO A 557 49.21 -11.52 -27.93
C PRO A 557 48.21 -12.63 -27.61
N CYS A 558 48.61 -13.61 -26.80
CA CYS A 558 47.73 -14.69 -26.38
C CYS A 558 46.61 -14.17 -25.48
N GLU A 559 46.93 -13.34 -24.48
CA GLU A 559 45.92 -12.73 -23.60
C GLU A 559 44.98 -11.79 -24.37
N LEU A 560 45.48 -11.11 -25.40
CA LEU A 560 44.66 -10.32 -26.33
C LEU A 560 43.68 -11.22 -27.12
N ALA A 561 44.16 -12.32 -27.70
CA ALA A 561 43.33 -13.27 -28.43
C ALA A 561 42.33 -13.97 -27.50
N LYS A 562 42.77 -14.31 -26.28
CA LYS A 562 41.95 -14.85 -25.19
C LYS A 562 40.96 -13.81 -24.66
N ALA A 563 41.10 -12.52 -24.94
CA ALA A 563 40.05 -11.53 -24.70
C ALA A 563 39.07 -11.40 -25.88
N GLY A 564 39.29 -12.13 -26.98
CA GLY A 564 38.51 -12.05 -28.21
C GLY A 564 38.72 -10.75 -28.97
N SER A 565 39.84 -10.06 -28.74
CA SER A 565 40.20 -8.81 -29.38
C SER A 565 41.24 -9.01 -30.48
N SER A 566 41.31 -8.07 -31.42
CA SER A 566 42.32 -8.07 -32.49
C SER A 566 43.43 -7.06 -32.21
N PRO A 567 44.68 -7.34 -32.60
CA PRO A 567 45.78 -6.42 -32.39
C PRO A 567 45.62 -5.17 -33.26
N ASP A 568 45.96 -4.00 -32.73
CA ASP A 568 46.20 -2.78 -33.50
C ASP A 568 47.69 -2.72 -33.83
N PRO A 569 48.13 -3.12 -35.04
CA PRO A 569 49.54 -3.12 -35.39
C PRO A 569 50.15 -1.70 -35.44
N THR A 570 49.32 -0.65 -35.51
CA THR A 570 49.78 0.74 -35.51
C THR A 570 50.02 1.29 -34.10
N GLY A 571 49.44 0.65 -33.08
CA GLY A 571 49.42 1.11 -31.68
C GLY A 571 48.69 2.45 -31.45
N THR A 572 48.12 3.06 -32.49
CA THR A 572 47.58 4.42 -32.44
C THR A 572 46.38 4.54 -31.50
N ARG A 573 45.60 3.46 -31.34
CA ARG A 573 44.38 3.47 -30.52
C ARG A 573 44.62 3.39 -29.02
N CYS A 574 45.78 2.94 -28.57
CA CYS A 574 46.10 2.88 -27.15
C CYS A 574 46.89 4.10 -26.66
N GLY A 575 47.09 5.10 -27.52
CA GLY A 575 48.04 6.19 -27.29
C GLY A 575 49.47 5.69 -27.41
N LYS A 576 50.31 6.38 -28.18
CA LYS A 576 51.74 6.06 -28.24
C LYS A 576 52.41 6.21 -26.88
#